data_AF-A0A527FSY3-F1
#
_entry.id   AF-A0A527FSY3-F1
#
_cell.length_a   1.000
_cell.length_b   1.000
_cell.length_c   1.000
_cell.angle_alpha   90.00
_cell.angle_beta   90.00
_cell.angle_gamma   90.00
#
_symmetry.space_group_name_H-M   'P 1'
#
loop_
_entity.id
_entity.type
_entity.pdbx_description
1 polymer ?
#
loop_
_entity_poly.entity_id
_entity_poly.type
_entity_poly.pdbx_seq_one_letter_code
_entity_poly.pdbx_strand_id
1 'polypeptide(L)' 'FQDPSASLDPVMTIGKQIAEVARTHLGLTWSQSYTKAKSLLERVRLPDPDSALRAFPHQLSGGQKQRVAIAAAIAAGP' A
#
# COMPACT_ATOMS: atom_id res chain seq x y z
N PHE A 1 -14.54 -6.82 -14.34
CA PHE A 1 -13.94 -5.61 -13.75
C PHE A 1 -14.24 -5.66 -12.26
N GLN A 2 -13.34 -6.27 -11.48
CA GLN A 2 -13.52 -6.38 -10.03
C GLN A 2 -12.98 -5.12 -9.36
N ASP A 3 -13.65 -4.70 -8.28
CA ASP A 3 -13.28 -3.58 -7.43
C ASP A 3 -11.79 -3.64 -7.03
N PRO A 4 -10.96 -2.61 -7.32
CA PRO A 4 -9.56 -2.56 -6.90
C PRO A 4 -9.38 -2.62 -5.36
N SER A 5 -10.44 -2.31 -4.62
CA SER A 5 -10.52 -2.28 -3.16
C SER A 5 -10.63 -3.66 -2.50
N ALA A 6 -10.85 -4.74 -3.27
CA ALA A 6 -11.02 -6.11 -2.74
C ALA A 6 -9.71 -6.90 -2.53
N SER A 7 -8.55 -6.38 -2.94
CA SER A 7 -7.33 -7.20 -3.10
C SER A 7 -6.26 -7.03 -2.01
N LEU A 8 -6.60 -6.49 -0.83
CA LEU A 8 -5.63 -6.48 0.27
C LEU A 8 -5.55 -7.86 0.91
N ASP A 9 -4.37 -8.45 0.92
CA ASP A 9 -4.08 -9.72 1.59
C ASP A 9 -4.26 -9.53 3.11
N PRO A 10 -5.20 -10.23 3.76
CA PRO A 10 -5.52 -10.04 5.17
C PRO A 10 -4.39 -10.47 6.12
N VAL A 11 -3.46 -11.31 5.66
CA VAL A 11 -2.34 -11.84 6.47
C VAL A 11 -1.01 -11.16 6.18
N MET A 12 -1.02 -10.09 5.38
CA MET A 12 0.17 -9.30 5.05
C MET A 12 0.02 -7.85 5.49
N THR A 13 1.11 -7.22 5.95
CA THR A 13 1.10 -5.80 6.29
C THR A 13 0.93 -4.92 5.04
N ILE A 14 0.30 -3.76 5.21
CA ILE A 14 0.06 -2.82 4.10
C ILE A 14 1.35 -2.39 3.42
N GLY A 15 2.40 -2.10 4.21
CA GLY A 15 3.68 -1.67 3.66
C GLY A 15 4.32 -2.73 2.78
N LYS A 16 4.23 -4.01 3.19
CA LYS A 16 4.77 -5.12 2.40
C LYS A 16 4.02 -5.29 1.09
N GLN A 17 2.68 -5.26 1.12
CA GLN A 17 1.86 -5.41 -0.09
C GLN A 17 2.16 -4.31 -1.13
N ILE A 18 2.20 -3.04 -0.70
CA ILE A 18 2.52 -1.93 -1.61
C ILE A 18 3.98 -2.02 -2.10
N ALA A 19 4.91 -2.40 -1.22
CA ALA A 19 6.32 -2.54 -1.57
C ALA A 19 6.57 -3.69 -2.56
N GLU A 20 5.85 -4.81 -2.45
CA GLU A 20 5.93 -5.93 -3.40
C GLU A 20 5.49 -5.50 -4.79
N VAL A 21 4.39 -4.76 -4.89
CA VAL A 21 3.92 -4.19 -6.16
C VAL A 21 4.97 -3.23 -6.74
N ALA A 22 5.44 -2.26 -5.96
CA ALA A 22 6.45 -1.31 -6.41
C ALA A 22 7.76 -2.00 -6.84
N ARG A 23 8.21 -3.03 -6.11
CA ARG A 23 9.39 -3.82 -6.44
C ARG A 23 9.21 -4.53 -7.78
N THR A 24 8.07 -5.19 -7.96
CA THR A 24 7.77 -6.03 -9.13
C THR A 24 7.65 -5.19 -10.40
N HIS A 25 6.96 -4.06 -10.32
CA HIS A 25 6.66 -3.23 -11.48
C HIS A 25 7.75 -2.18 -11.80
N LEU A 26 8.50 -1.72 -10.79
CA LEU A 26 9.47 -0.63 -10.95
C LEU A 26 10.94 -1.08 -10.78
N GLY A 27 11.19 -2.37 -10.55
CA GLY A 27 12.56 -2.90 -10.40
C GLY A 27 13.32 -2.40 -9.17
N LEU A 28 12.61 -1.92 -8.15
CA LEU A 28 13.20 -1.32 -6.94
C LEU A 28 13.74 -2.38 -5.97
N THR A 29 14.78 -2.02 -5.22
CA THR A 29 15.19 -2.82 -4.05
C THR A 29 14.13 -2.78 -2.96
N TRP A 30 14.15 -3.71 -2.01
CA TRP A 30 13.19 -3.72 -0.89
C TRP A 30 13.18 -2.41 -0.11
N SER A 31 14.35 -1.85 0.20
CA SER A 31 14.46 -0.57 0.90
C SER A 31 13.80 0.56 0.10
N GLN A 32 14.07 0.64 -1.22
CA GLN A 32 13.45 1.65 -2.08
C GLN A 32 11.94 1.46 -2.20
N SER A 33 11.46 0.22 -2.27
CA SER A 33 10.05 -0.10 -2.34
C SER A 33 9.30 0.29 -1.07
N TYR A 34 9.88 0.09 0.11
CA TYR A 34 9.28 0.56 1.38
C TYR A 34 9.25 2.09 1.46
N THR A 35 10.31 2.77 1.01
CA THR A 35 10.32 4.24 0.88
C THR A 35 9.23 4.72 -0.07
N LYS A 36 9.06 4.04 -1.22
CA LYS A 36 8.00 4.34 -2.18
C LYS A 36 6.61 4.10 -1.58
N ALA A 37 6.42 2.98 -0.88
CA ALA A 37 5.16 2.66 -0.22
C ALA A 37 4.77 3.73 0.79
N LYS A 38 5.73 4.18 1.63
CA LYS A 38 5.51 5.29 2.56
C LYS A 38 5.05 6.55 1.85
N SER A 39 5.78 6.96 0.82
CA SER A 39 5.46 8.15 0.02
C SER A 39 4.07 8.07 -0.64
N LEU A 40 3.65 6.87 -1.07
CA LEU A 40 2.31 6.67 -1.63
C LEU A 40 1.23 6.78 -0.56
N LEU A 41 1.45 6.24 0.64
CA LEU A 41 0.54 6.39 1.78
C LEU A 41 0.40 7.86 2.22
N GLU A 42 1.49 8.62 2.22
CA GLU A 42 1.48 10.08 2.43
C GLU A 42 0.66 10.79 1.35
N ARG A 43 0.86 10.43 0.08
CA ARG A 43 0.18 11.04 -1.07
C ARG A 43 -1.33 10.84 -1.04
N VAL A 44 -1.80 9.68 -0.57
CA VAL A 44 -3.23 9.41 -0.35
C VAL A 44 -3.76 9.95 0.97
N ARG A 45 -2.95 10.74 1.69
CA ARG A 45 -3.30 11.39 2.97
C ARG A 45 -3.72 10.40 4.05
N LEU A 46 -3.00 9.29 4.21
CA LEU A 46 -3.17 8.45 5.40
C LEU A 46 -2.65 9.22 6.63
N PRO A 47 -3.40 9.28 7.75
CA PRO A 47 -3.03 10.10 8.91
C PRO A 47 -1.68 9.75 9.55
N ASP A 48 -1.31 8.45 9.54
CA ASP A 48 -0.04 7.95 10.07
C ASP A 48 0.52 6.88 9.11
N PRO A 49 1.31 7.29 8.11
CA PRO A 49 1.92 6.38 7.14
C PRO A 49 2.87 5.37 7.78
N ASP A 50 3.66 5.77 8.78
CA ASP A 50 4.64 4.91 9.43
C ASP A 50 4.01 3.77 10.24
N SER A 51 2.89 4.05 10.92
CA SER A 51 2.10 3.01 11.57
C SER A 51 1.35 2.18 10.54
N ALA A 52 0.81 2.80 9.49
CA ALA A 52 0.09 2.08 8.44
C ALA A 52 0.96 1.08 7.69
N LEU A 53 2.23 1.36 7.43
CA LEU A 53 3.17 0.40 6.82
C LEU A 53 3.25 -0.92 7.58
N ARG A 54 3.10 -0.86 8.90
CA ARG A 54 3.16 -2.01 9.82
C ARG A 54 1.80 -2.63 10.12
N ALA A 55 0.72 -1.93 9.77
CA ALA A 55 -0.64 -2.39 10.00
C ALA A 55 -1.05 -3.51 9.04
N PHE A 56 -1.90 -4.40 9.52
CA PHE A 56 -2.66 -5.34 8.71
C PHE A 56 -3.99 -4.69 8.25
N PRO A 57 -4.62 -5.18 7.17
CA PRO A 57 -5.86 -4.60 6.67
C PRO A 57 -6.96 -4.50 7.74
N HIS A 58 -7.13 -5.52 8.57
CA HIS A 58 -8.17 -5.55 9.62
C HIS A 58 -7.99 -4.46 10.69
N GLN A 59 -6.82 -3.84 10.79
CA GLN A 59 -6.52 -2.75 11.73
C GLN A 59 -6.86 -1.36 11.17
N LEU A 60 -7.24 -1.28 9.89
CA LEU A 60 -7.61 -0.04 9.22
C LEU A 60 -9.12 0.13 9.11
N SER A 61 -9.59 1.36 9.27
CA SER A 61 -10.97 1.74 8.94
C SER A 61 -11.27 1.54 7.45
N GLY A 62 -12.56 1.45 7.08
CA GLY A 62 -12.97 1.30 5.67
C GLY A 62 -12.39 2.38 4.76
N GLY A 63 -12.44 3.65 5.18
CA GLY A 63 -11.87 4.77 4.42
C GLY A 63 -10.34 4.72 4.31
N GLN A 64 -9.64 4.19 5.33
CA GLN A 64 -8.19 3.95 5.24
C GLN A 64 -7.88 2.82 4.26
N LYS A 65 -8.63 1.70 4.29
CA LYS A 65 -8.47 0.60 3.32
C LYS A 65 -8.65 1.07 1.88
N GLN A 66 -9.64 1.92 1.61
CA GLN A 66 -9.86 2.49 0.27
C GLN A 66 -8.66 3.34 -0.19
N ARG A 67 -8.14 4.21 0.69
CA ARG A 67 -6.93 5.00 0.39
C ARG A 67 -5.71 4.11 0.13
N VAL A 68 -5.55 3.04 0.89
CA VAL A 68 -4.48 2.05 0.69
C VAL A 68 -4.62 1.34 -0.66
N ALA A 69 -5.83 0.95 -1.07
CA ALA A 69 -6.07 0.34 -2.38
C ALA A 69 -5.68 1.29 -3.53
N ILE A 70 -6.00 2.59 -3.40
CA ILE A 70 -5.56 3.63 -4.36
C ILE A 70 -4.03 3.72 -4.38
N ALA A 71 -3.36 3.72 -3.22
CA ALA A 71 -1.91 3.75 -3.15
C ALA A 71 -1.26 2.53 -3.83
N ALA A 72 -1.80 1.32 -3.60
CA ALA A 72 -1.34 0.09 -4.24
C ALA A 72 -1.53 0.12 -5.77
N ALA A 73 -2.66 0.65 -6.26
CA ALA A 73 -2.89 0.83 -7.70
C ALA A 73 -1.87 1.79 -8.33
N ILE A 74 -1.52 2.90 -7.65
CA ILE A 74 -0.48 3.82 -8.12
C ILE A 74 0.91 3.16 -8.09
N ALA A 75 1.16 2.28 -7.12
CA ALA A 75 2.44 1.57 -7.00
C ALA A 75 2.74 0.64 -8.19
N ALA A 76 1.71 0.16 -8.87
CA ALA A 76 1.84 -0.73 -10.03
C ALA A 76 2.38 -0.05 -11.30
N GLY A 77 2.57 1.28 -11.27
CA GLY A 77 3.09 2.04 -12.40
C GLY A 77 2.07 2.11 -13.55
N PRO A 78 1.00 2.90 -13.42
CA PRO A 78 0.13 3.24 -14.54
C PRO A 78 0.87 4.10 -15.59
#